data_AF-A0A6M6DM42-F1
#
_entry.id   AF-A0A6M6DM42-F1
#
_cell.length_a   1.000
_cell.length_b   1.000
_cell.length_c   1.000
_cell.angle_alpha   90.00
_cell.angle_beta   90.00
_cell.angle_gamma   90.00
#
_symmetry.space_group_name_H-M   'P 1'
#
loop_
_entity.id
_entity.type
_entity.pdbx_description
1 polymer ?
#
loop_
_entity_poly.entity_id
_entity_poly.type
_entity_poly.pdbx_seq_one_letter_code
_entity_poly.pdbx_strand_id
1 'polypeptide(L)'
;IMLFVMGRISPYEWTNPYPCIEEPETLENQFTLSNSLWFTIGSLMQQGTEIAPIAVSTRMVAGIWWFFTLIMVSSYTANLAAFLTVESMYQPIKNVKDLADQNTIKYGAKGGGSTLNFFRDSEDEIYRRMYNTMINTPGVLTKDNDEGVEKVKNSNYAFFMESTSIEYVTERNCDLTQVGDKLDNKGYGIAMRKNMTYRNALSTAVLKLQETG
;
A
#
# COMPACT_ATOMS: atom_id res chain seq x y z
N ILE A 1 39.85 10.10 -9.57
CA ILE A 1 41.09 10.88 -9.28
C ILE A 1 42.13 10.03 -8.56
N MET A 2 41.81 9.35 -7.44
CA MET A 2 42.77 8.51 -6.71
C MET A 2 43.42 7.41 -7.56
N LEU A 3 42.64 6.69 -8.38
CA LEU A 3 43.16 5.69 -9.32
C LEU A 3 44.11 6.28 -10.37
N PHE A 4 43.82 7.48 -10.88
CA PHE A 4 44.68 8.19 -11.83
C PHE A 4 46.04 8.54 -11.20
N VAL A 5 46.04 9.07 -9.98
CA VAL A 5 47.27 9.45 -9.28
C VAL A 5 48.11 8.21 -8.94
N MET A 6 47.50 7.16 -8.38
CA MET A 6 48.22 5.93 -8.06
C MET A 6 48.74 5.23 -9.30
N GLY A 7 47.95 5.16 -10.37
CA GLY A 7 48.36 4.56 -11.64
C GLY A 7 49.58 5.23 -12.24
N ARG A 8 49.71 6.57 -12.12
CA ARG A 8 50.87 7.31 -12.61
C ARG A 8 52.12 7.19 -11.73
N ILE A 9 51.95 7.04 -10.42
CA ILE A 9 53.05 6.93 -9.45
C ILE A 9 53.64 5.52 -9.40
N SER A 10 52.82 4.48 -9.62
CA SER A 10 53.32 3.10 -9.59
C SER A 10 54.09 2.75 -10.87
N PRO A 11 55.40 2.45 -10.80
CA PRO A 11 56.19 2.11 -11.99
C PRO A 11 55.71 0.81 -12.65
N TYR A 12 55.10 -0.10 -11.89
CA TYR A 12 54.56 -1.38 -12.38
C TYR A 12 53.32 -1.27 -13.27
N GLU A 13 52.69 -0.08 -13.36
CA GLU A 13 51.58 0.17 -14.31
C GLU A 13 52.05 0.64 -15.68
N TRP A 14 53.34 0.98 -15.81
CA TRP A 14 53.93 1.41 -17.06
C TRP A 14 54.36 0.16 -17.84
N THR A 15 53.63 -0.14 -18.92
CA THR A 15 53.89 -1.33 -19.73
C THR A 15 54.56 -0.97 -21.04
N ASN A 16 55.35 -1.91 -21.55
CA ASN A 16 55.92 -1.81 -22.87
C ASN A 16 54.86 -2.21 -23.91
N PRO A 17 54.46 -1.32 -24.83
CA PRO A 17 53.51 -1.64 -25.89
C PRO A 17 54.03 -2.71 -26.88
N TYR A 18 55.35 -2.90 -26.98
CA TYR A 18 56.00 -3.87 -27.88
C TYR A 18 56.88 -4.85 -27.08
N PRO A 19 56.34 -6.03 -26.68
CA PRO A 19 57.07 -7.00 -25.86
C PRO A 19 58.36 -7.56 -26.47
N CYS A 20 58.55 -7.39 -27.79
CA CYS A 20 59.70 -7.90 -28.54
C CYS A 20 60.94 -6.99 -28.50
N ILE A 21 60.82 -5.79 -27.94
CA ILE A 21 61.92 -4.83 -27.78
C ILE A 21 62.29 -4.77 -26.30
N GLU A 22 63.48 -5.23 -25.93
CA GLU A 22 63.92 -5.33 -24.53
C GLU A 22 64.15 -3.95 -23.89
N GLU A 23 64.52 -2.93 -24.68
CA GLU A 23 64.70 -1.54 -24.25
C GLU A 23 63.76 -0.59 -25.01
N PRO A 24 62.52 -0.36 -24.55
CA PRO A 24 61.58 0.54 -25.20
C PRO A 24 61.92 2.02 -24.95
N GLU A 25 61.80 2.86 -25.99
CA GLU A 25 61.95 4.32 -25.87
C GLU A 25 60.78 4.98 -25.09
N THR A 26 59.59 4.36 -25.07
CA THR A 26 58.41 4.90 -24.40
C THR A 26 57.59 3.80 -23.71
N LEU A 27 57.20 4.05 -22.46
CA LEU A 27 56.26 3.21 -21.72
C LEU A 27 54.87 3.85 -21.75
N GLU A 28 53.81 3.03 -21.84
CA GLU A 28 52.43 3.50 -21.83
C GLU A 28 51.71 3.15 -20.54
N ASN A 29 50.77 4.01 -20.14
CA ASN A 29 49.94 3.83 -18.95
C ASN A 29 48.47 3.99 -19.34
N GLN A 30 47.68 2.95 -19.05
CA GLN A 30 46.26 2.89 -19.44
C GLN A 30 45.37 3.83 -18.61
N PHE A 31 45.83 4.27 -17.42
CA PHE A 31 45.10 5.20 -16.55
C PHE A 31 45.33 6.66 -16.95
N THR A 32 44.63 7.12 -17.98
CA THR A 32 44.35 8.55 -18.20
C THR A 32 43.22 9.02 -17.28
N LEU A 33 43.02 10.33 -17.13
CA LEU A 33 41.94 10.86 -16.29
C LEU A 33 40.57 10.36 -16.78
N SER A 34 40.34 10.42 -18.09
CA SER A 34 39.11 9.93 -18.74
C SER A 34 38.93 8.42 -18.56
N ASN A 35 39.99 7.63 -18.75
CA ASN A 35 39.96 6.18 -18.58
C ASN A 35 39.71 5.78 -17.11
N SER A 36 40.26 6.54 -16.16
CA SER A 36 40.02 6.34 -14.73
C SER A 36 38.58 6.65 -14.34
N LEU A 37 37.99 7.69 -14.93
CA LEU A 37 36.56 8.01 -14.74
C LEU A 37 35.68 6.93 -15.37
N TRP A 38 36.02 6.50 -16.58
CA TRP A 38 35.33 5.42 -17.27
C TRP A 38 35.36 4.11 -16.47
N PHE A 39 36.51 3.74 -15.90
CA PHE A 39 36.65 2.60 -14.99
C PHE A 39 35.71 2.71 -13.77
N THR A 40 35.64 3.87 -13.13
CA THR A 40 34.77 4.07 -11.95
C THR A 40 33.28 4.04 -12.29
N ILE A 41 32.89 4.57 -13.45
CA ILE A 41 31.49 4.55 -13.90
C ILE A 41 31.08 3.15 -14.36
N GLY A 42 31.93 2.45 -15.13
CA GLY A 42 31.66 1.09 -15.59
C GLY A 42 31.53 0.08 -14.46
N SER A 43 32.31 0.24 -13.38
CA SER A 43 32.18 -0.57 -12.16
C SER A 43 30.94 -0.22 -11.32
N LEU A 44 30.49 1.04 -11.33
CA LEU A 44 29.23 1.46 -10.71
C LEU A 44 28.02 0.87 -11.43
N MET A 45 28.06 0.86 -12.76
CA MET A 45 26.99 0.33 -13.62
C MET A 45 27.04 -1.20 -13.80
N GLN A 46 27.99 -1.90 -13.17
CA GLN A 46 28.20 -3.35 -13.30
C GLN A 46 28.46 -3.84 -14.74
N GLN A 47 28.88 -2.95 -15.65
CA GLN A 47 29.16 -3.29 -17.05
C GLN A 47 30.60 -3.76 -17.27
N GLY A 48 31.48 -3.54 -16.28
CA GLY A 48 32.91 -3.83 -16.41
C GLY A 48 33.61 -2.85 -17.36
N THR A 49 34.93 -2.95 -17.45
CA THR A 49 35.73 -2.17 -18.40
C THR A 49 36.90 -3.01 -18.91
N GLU A 50 37.36 -2.70 -20.12
CA GLU A 50 38.55 -3.34 -20.71
C GLU A 50 39.85 -2.94 -19.99
N ILE A 51 39.85 -1.83 -19.26
CA ILE A 51 41.00 -1.34 -18.50
C ILE A 51 41.10 -2.14 -17.19
N ALA A 52 42.26 -2.78 -16.96
CA ALA A 52 42.50 -3.59 -15.79
C ALA A 52 43.76 -3.11 -15.03
N PRO A 53 43.68 -2.84 -13.71
CA PRO A 53 44.85 -2.47 -12.92
C PRO A 53 45.86 -3.63 -12.82
N ILE A 54 47.14 -3.32 -13.04
CA ILE A 54 48.23 -4.29 -13.09
C ILE A 54 48.98 -4.33 -11.76
N ALA A 55 49.29 -3.16 -11.19
CA ALA A 55 50.03 -3.03 -9.94
C ALA A 55 49.21 -3.47 -8.71
N VAL A 56 49.91 -3.92 -7.67
CA VAL A 56 49.25 -4.37 -6.43
C VAL A 56 48.52 -3.21 -5.73
N SER A 57 49.08 -2.00 -5.77
CA SER A 57 48.48 -0.80 -5.16
C SER A 57 47.16 -0.39 -5.81
N THR A 58 47.11 -0.35 -7.15
CA THR A 58 45.91 0.01 -7.92
C THR A 58 44.83 -1.08 -7.82
N ARG A 59 45.22 -2.36 -7.76
CA ARG A 59 44.30 -3.48 -7.51
C ARG A 59 43.64 -3.41 -6.14
N MET A 60 44.37 -3.03 -5.09
CA MET A 60 43.80 -2.85 -3.75
C MET A 60 42.75 -1.73 -3.73
N VAL A 61 43.02 -0.60 -4.39
CA VAL A 61 42.04 0.50 -4.50
C VAL A 61 40.83 0.10 -5.33
N ALA A 62 41.02 -0.60 -6.45
CA ALA A 62 39.93 -1.13 -7.25
C ALA A 62 39.08 -2.14 -6.45
N GLY A 63 39.69 -3.00 -5.64
CA GLY A 63 38.99 -3.95 -4.78
C GLY A 63 38.13 -3.27 -3.70
N ILE A 64 38.66 -2.24 -3.03
CA ILE A 64 37.89 -1.43 -2.07
C ILE A 64 36.73 -0.73 -2.77
N TRP A 65 36.97 -0.17 -3.96
CA TRP A 65 35.93 0.46 -4.77
C TRP A 65 34.83 -0.53 -5.18
N TRP A 66 35.19 -1.73 -5.65
CA TRP A 66 34.23 -2.77 -5.99
C TRP A 66 33.42 -3.24 -4.80
N PHE A 67 34.03 -3.35 -3.62
CA PHE A 67 33.31 -3.68 -2.40
C PHE A 67 32.30 -2.59 -2.03
N PHE A 68 32.68 -1.32 -2.16
CA PHE A 68 31.78 -0.19 -1.95
C PHE A 68 30.62 -0.17 -2.97
N THR A 69 30.90 -0.36 -4.26
CA THR A 69 29.85 -0.38 -5.29
C THR A 69 28.89 -1.55 -5.09
N LEU A 70 29.39 -2.72 -4.68
CA LEU A 70 28.56 -3.87 -4.33
C LEU A 70 27.58 -3.51 -3.22
N ILE A 71 28.07 -2.98 -2.09
CA ILE A 71 27.20 -2.59 -0.95
C ILE A 71 26.16 -1.56 -1.39
N MET A 72 26.58 -0.54 -2.14
CA MET A 72 25.69 0.54 -2.56
C MET A 72 24.58 0.02 -3.48
N VAL A 73 24.92 -0.76 -4.51
CA VAL A 73 23.91 -1.29 -5.43
C VAL A 73 23.01 -2.28 -4.71
N SER A 74 23.54 -3.15 -3.86
CA SER A 74 22.71 -4.08 -3.06
C SER A 74 21.73 -3.35 -2.13
N SER A 75 22.13 -2.24 -1.50
CA SER A 75 21.21 -1.44 -0.68
C SER A 75 20.15 -0.74 -1.52
N TYR A 76 20.52 -0.23 -2.69
CA TYR A 76 19.57 0.38 -3.63
C TYR A 76 18.55 -0.63 -4.15
N THR A 77 19.00 -1.81 -4.58
CA THR A 77 18.11 -2.88 -5.06
C THR A 77 17.19 -3.39 -3.96
N ALA A 78 17.67 -3.49 -2.71
CA ALA A 78 16.84 -3.83 -1.56
C ALA A 78 15.75 -2.79 -1.28
N ASN A 79 16.09 -1.50 -1.27
CA ASN A 79 15.12 -0.43 -1.04
C ASN A 79 14.11 -0.31 -2.19
N LEU A 80 14.57 -0.47 -3.43
CA LEU A 80 13.69 -0.48 -4.60
C LEU A 80 12.73 -1.67 -4.55
N ALA A 81 13.22 -2.87 -4.25
CA ALA A 81 12.38 -4.06 -4.09
C ALA A 81 11.35 -3.87 -2.96
N ALA A 82 11.77 -3.34 -1.80
CA ALA A 82 10.86 -3.01 -0.71
C ALA A 82 9.76 -2.05 -1.17
N PHE A 83 10.12 -0.96 -1.85
CA PHE A 83 9.15 0.00 -2.37
C PHE A 83 8.17 -0.62 -3.38
N LEU A 84 8.65 -1.44 -4.31
CA LEU A 84 7.81 -2.09 -5.31
C LEU A 84 6.87 -3.15 -4.72
N THR A 85 7.23 -3.76 -3.59
CA THR A 85 6.36 -4.72 -2.89
C THR A 85 5.36 -4.06 -1.96
N VAL A 86 5.55 -2.80 -1.61
CA VAL A 86 4.60 -2.07 -0.75
C VAL A 86 3.44 -1.57 -1.60
N GLU A 87 2.36 -2.33 -1.61
CA GLU A 87 1.06 -1.86 -2.06
C GLU A 87 0.36 -1.17 -0.88
N SER A 88 0.34 0.17 -0.86
CA SER A 88 -0.42 0.91 0.14
C SER A 88 -1.90 1.00 -0.28
N MET A 89 -2.79 0.31 0.42
CA MET A 89 -4.22 0.54 0.28
C MET A 89 -4.57 1.93 0.84
N TYR A 90 -4.78 2.90 -0.04
CA TYR A 90 -5.27 4.22 0.36
C TYR A 90 -6.79 4.19 0.53
N GLN A 91 -7.24 4.21 1.78
CA GLN A 91 -8.67 4.37 2.10
C GLN A 91 -9.00 5.86 2.28
N PRO A 92 -9.89 6.44 1.46
CA PRO A 92 -10.22 7.87 1.52
C PRO A 92 -11.03 8.24 2.77
N ILE A 93 -11.70 7.29 3.40
CA ILE A 93 -12.48 7.45 4.62
C ILE A 93 -12.04 6.40 5.64
N LYS A 94 -11.82 6.80 6.89
CA LYS A 94 -11.50 5.87 7.99
C LYS A 94 -12.68 5.76 8.96
N ASN A 95 -13.34 6.88 9.22
CA ASN A 95 -14.42 6.97 10.19
C ASN A 95 -15.66 7.67 9.61
N VAL A 96 -16.80 7.49 10.29
CA VAL A 96 -18.05 8.18 9.94
C VAL A 96 -17.95 9.70 10.08
N LYS A 97 -17.09 10.20 10.98
CA LYS A 97 -16.83 11.64 11.10
C LYS A 97 -16.16 12.21 9.85
N ASP A 98 -15.13 11.52 9.34
CA ASP A 98 -14.46 11.90 8.09
C ASP A 98 -15.45 11.94 6.92
N LEU A 99 -16.38 10.97 6.89
CA LEU A 99 -17.44 10.90 5.88
C LEU A 99 -18.46 12.05 6.00
N ALA A 100 -18.76 12.49 7.24
CA ALA A 100 -19.71 13.56 7.52
C ALA A 100 -19.15 14.96 7.21
N ASP A 101 -17.84 15.14 7.37
CA ASP A 101 -17.16 16.43 7.12
C ASP A 101 -16.79 16.64 5.65
N GLN A 102 -16.61 15.55 4.89
CA GLN A 102 -16.35 15.61 3.45
C GLN A 102 -17.65 15.63 2.61
N ASN A 103 -17.61 16.29 1.45
CA ASN A 103 -18.75 16.42 0.53
C ASN A 103 -18.57 15.65 -0.81
N THR A 104 -17.49 14.90 -0.95
CA THR A 104 -17.08 14.24 -2.22
C THR A 104 -17.79 12.91 -2.42
N ILE A 105 -17.86 12.10 -1.37
CA ILE A 105 -18.52 10.78 -1.34
C ILE A 105 -19.93 10.98 -0.79
N LYS A 106 -20.93 10.62 -1.60
CA LYS A 106 -22.33 10.66 -1.14
C LYS A 106 -22.59 9.47 -0.23
N TYR A 107 -23.52 9.61 0.71
CA TYR A 107 -23.88 8.52 1.60
C TYR A 107 -25.38 8.43 1.82
N GLY A 108 -25.85 7.25 2.19
CA GLY A 108 -27.27 7.01 2.46
C GLY A 108 -27.56 5.61 2.98
N ALA A 109 -28.84 5.34 3.19
CA ALA A 109 -29.34 4.10 3.77
C ALA A 109 -30.61 3.66 3.04
N LYS A 110 -31.12 2.47 3.39
CA LYS A 110 -32.42 2.01 2.93
C LYS A 110 -33.54 2.97 3.38
N GLY A 111 -34.36 3.41 2.43
CA GLY A 111 -35.53 4.27 2.67
C GLY A 111 -36.52 3.60 3.63
N GLY A 112 -36.92 4.31 4.69
CA GLY A 112 -37.80 3.78 5.72
C GLY A 112 -37.19 2.66 6.58
N GLY A 113 -35.88 2.41 6.46
CA GLY A 113 -35.17 1.38 7.22
C GLY A 113 -34.92 1.77 8.69
N SER A 114 -34.59 0.76 9.50
CA SER A 114 -34.17 0.90 10.91
C SER A 114 -32.95 1.82 11.05
N THR A 115 -31.99 1.71 10.13
CA THR A 115 -30.76 2.52 10.09
C THR A 115 -31.05 3.99 9.81
N LEU A 116 -31.99 4.30 8.93
CA LEU A 116 -32.40 5.68 8.67
C LEU A 116 -33.07 6.31 9.90
N ASN A 117 -33.94 5.54 10.58
CA ASN A 117 -34.56 5.97 11.83
C ASN A 117 -33.52 6.18 12.95
N PHE A 118 -32.46 5.37 13.00
CA PHE A 118 -31.36 5.58 13.95
C PHE A 118 -30.71 6.96 13.79
N PHE A 119 -30.38 7.37 12.56
CA PHE A 119 -29.80 8.70 12.34
C PHE A 119 -30.77 9.84 12.67
N ARG A 120 -32.08 9.63 12.50
CA ARG A 120 -33.12 10.61 12.88
C ARG A 120 -33.23 10.77 14.40
N ASP A 121 -33.27 9.66 15.11
CA ASP A 121 -33.59 9.60 16.54
C ASP A 121 -32.32 9.69 17.42
N SER A 122 -31.14 9.85 16.81
CA SER A 122 -29.86 9.93 17.52
C SER A 122 -29.68 11.27 18.25
N GLU A 123 -29.03 11.22 19.42
CA GLU A 123 -28.67 12.40 20.20
C GLU A 123 -27.39 13.08 19.67
N ASP A 124 -26.54 12.37 18.93
CA ASP A 124 -25.30 12.93 18.39
C ASP A 124 -25.59 13.97 17.29
N GLU A 125 -24.95 15.13 17.38
CA GLU A 125 -25.10 16.21 16.40
C GLU A 125 -24.60 15.79 15.01
N ILE A 126 -23.56 14.95 14.93
CA ILE A 126 -22.99 14.46 13.67
C ILE A 126 -24.03 13.58 12.97
N TYR A 127 -24.64 12.64 13.69
CA TYR A 127 -25.63 11.74 13.12
C TYR A 127 -26.91 12.46 12.68
N ARG A 128 -27.37 13.46 13.46
CA ARG A 128 -28.50 14.32 13.05
C ARG A 128 -28.17 15.15 11.81
N ARG A 129 -26.94 15.67 11.71
CA ARG A 129 -26.48 16.37 10.49
C ARG A 129 -26.48 15.45 9.29
N MET A 130 -25.95 14.23 9.44
CA MET A 130 -25.95 13.23 8.37
C MET A 130 -27.36 12.86 7.93
N TYR A 131 -28.30 12.69 8.88
CA TYR A 131 -29.71 12.47 8.55
C TYR A 131 -30.29 13.59 7.67
N ASN A 132 -30.07 14.84 8.07
CA ASN A 132 -30.55 16.00 7.31
C ASN A 132 -29.93 16.04 5.91
N THR A 133 -28.63 15.72 5.77
CA THR A 133 -27.96 15.62 4.47
C THR A 133 -28.56 14.52 3.59
N MET A 134 -28.86 13.35 4.17
CA MET A 134 -29.48 12.23 3.45
C MET A 134 -30.88 12.58 2.94
N ILE A 135 -31.68 13.29 3.74
CA ILE A 135 -33.05 13.70 3.36
C ILE A 135 -33.03 14.83 2.31
N ASN A 136 -32.11 15.78 2.45
CA ASN A 136 -32.00 16.92 1.53
C ASN A 136 -31.40 16.54 0.17
N THR A 137 -30.67 15.43 0.09
CA THR A 137 -30.04 14.99 -1.15
C THR A 137 -30.93 13.98 -1.88
N PRO A 138 -31.56 14.35 -3.01
CA PRO A 138 -32.44 13.44 -3.72
C PRO A 138 -31.64 12.25 -4.30
N GLY A 139 -32.24 11.07 -4.23
CA GLY A 139 -31.70 9.87 -4.84
C GLY A 139 -30.48 9.28 -4.14
N VAL A 140 -30.17 9.63 -2.88
CA VAL A 140 -29.17 8.89 -2.08
C VAL A 140 -29.78 7.64 -1.44
N LEU A 141 -30.99 7.75 -0.90
CA LEU A 141 -31.72 6.64 -0.30
C LEU A 141 -32.10 5.59 -1.35
N THR A 142 -31.90 4.32 -1.03
CA THR A 142 -32.27 3.18 -1.89
C THR A 142 -33.52 2.50 -1.38
N LYS A 143 -34.24 1.80 -2.27
CA LYS A 143 -35.45 1.07 -1.88
C LYS A 143 -35.09 -0.20 -1.11
N ASP A 144 -34.06 -0.91 -1.56
CA ASP A 144 -33.60 -2.17 -0.99
C ASP A 144 -32.08 -2.21 -0.79
N ASN A 145 -31.62 -3.22 -0.05
CA ASN A 145 -30.20 -3.39 0.25
C ASN A 145 -29.42 -3.79 -1.01
N ASP A 146 -29.98 -4.64 -1.88
CA ASP A 146 -29.33 -5.07 -3.12
C ASP A 146 -29.08 -3.88 -4.07
N GLU A 147 -30.05 -2.98 -4.21
CA GLU A 147 -29.90 -1.72 -4.95
C GLU A 147 -28.81 -0.84 -4.32
N GLY A 148 -28.74 -0.80 -2.98
CA GLY A 148 -27.68 -0.13 -2.23
C GLY A 148 -26.29 -0.67 -2.58
N VAL A 149 -26.15 -1.99 -2.60
CA VAL A 149 -24.90 -2.69 -2.92
C VAL A 149 -24.48 -2.42 -4.37
N GLU A 150 -25.40 -2.55 -5.34
CA GLU A 150 -25.11 -2.26 -6.75
C GLU A 150 -24.69 -0.80 -6.96
N LYS A 151 -25.32 0.12 -6.25
CA LYS A 151 -25.00 1.54 -6.34
C LYS A 151 -23.62 1.88 -5.78
N VAL A 152 -23.19 1.23 -4.70
CA VAL A 152 -21.82 1.36 -4.16
C VAL A 152 -20.80 0.84 -5.18
N LYS A 153 -21.09 -0.26 -5.88
CA LYS A 153 -20.19 -0.79 -6.92
C LYS A 153 -20.04 0.14 -8.12
N ASN A 154 -21.13 0.82 -8.51
CA ASN A 154 -21.18 1.61 -9.75
C ASN A 154 -20.89 3.10 -9.56
N SER A 155 -20.87 3.62 -8.33
CA SER A 155 -20.74 5.05 -8.06
C SER A 155 -19.94 5.35 -6.79
N ASN A 156 -19.39 6.56 -6.68
CA ASN A 156 -18.68 7.01 -5.47
C ASN A 156 -19.66 7.30 -4.33
N TYR A 157 -20.16 6.24 -3.71
CA TYR A 157 -21.25 6.25 -2.74
C TYR A 157 -20.96 5.29 -1.58
N ALA A 158 -21.23 5.72 -0.35
CA ALA A 158 -21.16 4.91 0.86
C ALA A 158 -22.58 4.52 1.31
N PHE A 159 -22.78 3.23 1.61
CA PHE A 159 -24.09 2.71 2.02
C PHE A 159 -24.08 2.22 3.46
N PHE A 160 -25.01 2.72 4.26
CA PHE A 160 -25.24 2.24 5.61
C PHE A 160 -26.20 1.04 5.61
N MET A 161 -25.74 -0.07 6.16
CA MET A 161 -26.48 -1.34 6.29
C MET A 161 -26.13 -2.01 7.62
N GLU A 162 -26.92 -3.02 8.02
CA GLU A 162 -26.69 -3.80 9.24
C GLU A 162 -25.41 -4.64 9.12
N SER A 163 -24.64 -4.76 10.21
CA SER A 163 -23.28 -5.32 10.16
C SER A 163 -23.23 -6.76 9.62
N THR A 164 -24.20 -7.60 9.98
CA THR A 164 -24.28 -9.00 9.51
C THR A 164 -24.56 -9.08 8.00
N SER A 165 -25.36 -8.15 7.47
CA SER A 165 -25.59 -8.07 6.02
C SER A 165 -24.36 -7.55 5.30
N ILE A 166 -23.61 -6.61 5.89
CA ILE A 166 -22.37 -6.10 5.30
C ILE A 166 -21.36 -7.23 5.21
N GLU A 167 -21.11 -7.90 6.32
CA GLU A 167 -20.19 -9.05 6.44
C GLU A 167 -20.50 -10.12 5.38
N TYR A 168 -21.77 -10.52 5.28
CA TYR A 168 -22.24 -11.48 4.28
C TYR A 168 -21.98 -11.05 2.82
N VAL A 169 -22.18 -9.77 2.50
CA VAL A 169 -21.99 -9.24 1.14
C VAL A 169 -20.51 -9.07 0.82
N THR A 170 -19.70 -8.61 1.78
CA THR A 170 -18.25 -8.43 1.62
C THR A 170 -17.50 -9.75 1.52
N GLU A 171 -17.94 -10.79 2.24
CA GLU A 171 -17.37 -12.14 2.10
C GLU A 171 -17.57 -12.74 0.70
N ARG A 172 -18.62 -12.30 0.00
CA ARG A 172 -18.96 -12.79 -1.34
C ARG A 172 -18.49 -11.89 -2.47
N ASN A 173 -18.27 -10.61 -2.18
CA ASN A 173 -17.86 -9.61 -3.15
C ASN A 173 -16.62 -8.88 -2.63
N CYS A 174 -15.46 -9.23 -3.20
CA CYS A 174 -14.17 -8.60 -2.83
C CYS A 174 -14.06 -7.12 -3.27
N ASP A 175 -14.95 -6.64 -4.13
CA ASP A 175 -14.99 -5.23 -4.56
C ASP A 175 -15.51 -4.27 -3.47
N LEU A 176 -16.03 -4.82 -2.38
CA LEU A 176 -16.67 -4.09 -1.30
C LEU A 176 -15.86 -4.25 -0.03
N THR A 177 -15.74 -3.16 0.73
CA THR A 177 -15.03 -3.14 2.01
C THR A 177 -15.89 -2.45 3.05
N GLN A 178 -15.93 -3.02 4.25
CA GLN A 178 -16.49 -2.34 5.42
C GLN A 178 -15.49 -1.28 5.89
N VAL A 179 -15.98 -0.09 6.19
CA VAL A 179 -15.17 1.01 6.72
C VAL A 179 -15.68 1.39 8.11
N GLY A 180 -14.76 1.48 9.07
CA GLY A 180 -15.04 1.90 10.43
C GLY A 180 -15.74 0.86 11.30
N ASP A 181 -16.04 1.27 12.53
CA ASP A 181 -16.65 0.44 13.56
C ASP A 181 -18.18 0.46 13.52
N LYS A 182 -18.79 -0.46 14.27
CA LYS A 182 -20.25 -0.52 14.45
C LYS A 182 -20.74 0.74 15.16
N LEU A 183 -21.73 1.41 14.58
CA LEU A 183 -22.29 2.66 15.11
C LEU A 183 -23.29 2.46 16.25
N ASP A 184 -23.89 1.28 16.30
CA ASP A 184 -24.84 0.86 17.31
C ASP A 184 -24.68 -0.63 17.64
N ASN A 185 -25.37 -1.06 18.71
CA ASN A 185 -25.47 -2.45 19.09
C ASN A 185 -26.94 -2.86 19.08
N LYS A 186 -27.35 -3.57 18.02
CA LYS A 186 -28.70 -4.06 17.81
C LYS A 186 -28.70 -5.57 17.58
N GLY A 187 -29.81 -6.22 17.91
CA GLY A 187 -30.03 -7.64 17.67
C GLY A 187 -31.34 -7.89 16.95
N TYR A 188 -31.40 -8.97 16.18
CA TYR A 188 -32.64 -9.44 15.58
C TYR A 188 -33.49 -10.17 16.62
N GLY A 189 -34.80 -9.98 16.53
CA GLY A 189 -35.77 -10.64 17.38
C GLY A 189 -37.01 -11.06 16.61
N ILE A 190 -37.69 -12.10 17.10
CA ILE A 190 -38.94 -12.57 16.54
C ILE A 190 -40.08 -11.72 17.10
N ALA A 191 -40.64 -10.85 16.26
CA ALA A 191 -41.77 -10.00 16.63
C ALA A 191 -43.09 -10.78 16.58
N MET A 192 -43.98 -10.52 17.54
CA MET A 192 -45.30 -11.14 17.61
C MET A 192 -46.33 -10.16 18.16
N ARG A 193 -47.61 -10.43 17.89
CA ARG A 193 -48.71 -9.61 18.44
C ARG A 193 -48.64 -9.58 19.96
N LYS A 194 -48.94 -8.42 20.54
CA LYS A 194 -49.02 -8.25 21.99
C LYS A 194 -49.99 -9.28 22.59
N ASN A 195 -49.58 -9.90 23.71
CA ASN A 195 -50.31 -10.94 24.45
C ASN A 195 -50.56 -12.28 23.71
N MET A 196 -49.68 -12.64 22.77
CA MET A 196 -49.74 -13.94 22.09
C MET A 196 -49.26 -15.07 23.03
N THR A 197 -50.00 -16.19 23.06
CA THR A 197 -49.81 -17.31 24.01
C THR A 197 -48.49 -18.05 23.84
N TYR A 198 -47.98 -18.18 22.61
CA TYR A 198 -46.74 -18.91 22.32
C TYR A 198 -45.46 -18.09 22.54
N ARG A 199 -45.57 -16.82 22.99
CA ARG A 199 -44.41 -15.95 23.25
C ARG A 199 -43.37 -16.60 24.13
N ASN A 200 -43.82 -17.14 25.27
CA ASN A 200 -42.92 -17.71 26.26
C ASN A 200 -42.28 -19.00 25.73
N ALA A 201 -43.06 -19.86 25.07
CA ALA A 201 -42.55 -21.09 24.48
C ALA A 201 -41.46 -20.83 23.43
N LEU A 202 -41.67 -19.86 22.53
CA LEU A 202 -40.66 -19.46 21.53
C LEU A 202 -39.43 -18.83 22.18
N SER A 203 -39.62 -17.97 23.17
CA SER A 203 -38.49 -17.36 23.90
C SER A 203 -37.62 -18.42 24.59
N THR A 204 -38.23 -19.41 25.25
CA THR A 204 -37.50 -20.53 25.87
C THR A 204 -36.79 -21.39 24.82
N ALA A 205 -37.42 -21.63 23.67
CA ALA A 205 -36.80 -22.39 22.59
C ALA A 205 -35.56 -21.68 22.01
N VAL A 206 -35.63 -20.36 21.80
CA VAL A 206 -34.49 -19.55 21.35
C VAL A 206 -33.34 -19.59 22.37
N LEU A 207 -33.66 -19.46 23.67
CA LEU A 207 -32.65 -19.57 24.74
C LEU A 207 -31.98 -20.94 24.74
N LYS A 208 -32.77 -22.01 24.58
CA LYS A 208 -32.24 -23.37 24.51
C LYS A 208 -31.29 -23.55 23.32
N LEU A 209 -31.64 -23.02 22.14
CA LEU A 209 -30.76 -23.05 20.97
C LEU A 209 -29.46 -22.27 21.22
N GLN A 210 -29.54 -21.10 21.87
CA GLN A 210 -28.38 -20.30 22.21
C GLN A 210 -27.44 -20.99 23.22
N GLU A 211 -27.98 -21.76 24.16
CA GLU A 211 -27.18 -22.54 25.12
C GLU A 211 -26.51 -23.76 24.47
N THR A 212 -27.14 -24.38 23.47
CA THR A 212 -26.61 -25.59 22.83
C THR A 212 -25.62 -25.33 21.69
N GLY A 213 -25.56 -24.10 21.16
CA GLY A 213 -24.70 -23.72 20.03
C GLY A 213 -25.18 -24.29 18.71
#